data_AF-A0A974RV32-F1
#
_entry.id   AF-A0A974RV32-F1
#
_cell.length_a   1.000
_cell.length_b   1.000
_cell.length_c   1.000
_cell.angle_alpha   90.00
_cell.angle_beta   90.00
_cell.angle_gamma   90.00
#
_symmetry.space_group_name_H-M   'P 1'
#
loop_
_entity.id
_entity.type
_entity.pdbx_description
1 polymer ?
#
loop_
_entity_poly.entity_id
_entity_poly.type
_entity_poly.pdbx_seq_one_letter_code
_entity_poly.pdbx_strand_id
1 'polypeptide(L)'
;MSVDRDLSLEARDPRTSADRLGELVDQEPALWKDIFLNPSCPEDLRSYVLSRLGEADQRRWKAELAERTRPRNPPRPAAPDPAPTMTAPTVAVPRGSVLREPPRRPVAGAQRRPSRTGPTVFKAVAIVFAVLLLWRCAAAVMKDDTGHRSRSVSSVSASPTPVKVSPAPAGAGSATLIEAPSHNISCRLSGSDVTCSIHERYYAESGQQDCSDEYFSISVYKSTELACGQPISSSGTVLEYGESTANDDFACTSATDGMTCWNQYTGSGFKIARAGYSTW
;
A
#
# COMPACT_ATOMS: atom_id res chain seq x y z
N MET A 1 0.63 22.96 -22.75
CA MET A 1 1.16 24.13 -22.01
C MET A 1 0.21 24.65 -20.94
N SER A 2 -1.06 24.98 -21.23
CA SER A 2 -2.01 25.39 -20.16
C SER A 2 -2.47 24.22 -19.30
N VAL A 3 -2.79 23.08 -19.93
CA VAL A 3 -3.25 21.87 -19.22
C VAL A 3 -2.18 21.31 -18.28
N ASP A 4 -0.95 21.12 -18.77
CA ASP A 4 0.18 20.60 -17.97
C ASP A 4 0.49 21.50 -16.75
N ARG A 5 0.26 22.81 -16.88
CA ARG A 5 0.46 23.78 -15.80
C ARG A 5 -0.66 23.70 -14.77
N ASP A 6 -1.89 23.47 -15.19
CA ASP A 6 -3.02 23.27 -14.28
C ASP A 6 -2.89 21.95 -13.51
N LEU A 7 -2.42 20.88 -14.15
CA LEU A 7 -2.16 19.59 -13.50
C LEU A 7 -0.98 19.65 -12.51
N SER A 8 0.07 20.41 -12.82
CA SER A 8 1.18 20.65 -11.87
C SER A 8 0.72 21.46 -10.66
N LEU A 9 -0.18 22.43 -10.83
CA LEU A 9 -0.78 23.15 -9.70
C LEU A 9 -1.65 22.22 -8.84
N GLU A 10 -2.44 21.36 -9.46
CA GLU A 10 -3.26 20.36 -8.78
C GLU A 10 -2.39 19.35 -8.00
N ALA A 11 -1.33 18.82 -8.62
CA ALA A 11 -0.40 17.89 -7.99
C ALA A 11 0.34 18.50 -6.78
N ARG A 12 0.48 19.83 -6.72
CA ARG A 12 1.12 20.54 -5.61
C ARG A 12 0.16 21.00 -4.52
N ASP A 13 -1.15 21.03 -4.77
CA ASP A 13 -2.13 21.50 -3.77
C ASP A 13 -2.22 20.48 -2.61
N PRO A 14 -1.96 20.89 -1.36
CA PRO A 14 -2.12 20.02 -0.20
C PRO A 14 -3.53 19.45 -0.01
N ARG A 15 -4.54 20.07 -0.64
CA ARG A 15 -5.94 19.64 -0.56
C ARG A 15 -6.30 18.58 -1.60
N THR A 16 -5.41 18.26 -2.53
CA THR A 16 -5.61 17.18 -3.49
C THR A 16 -5.64 15.85 -2.75
N SER A 17 -6.69 15.05 -3.00
CA SER A 17 -6.89 13.77 -2.32
C SER A 17 -5.87 12.73 -2.76
N ALA A 18 -5.62 11.74 -1.89
CA ALA A 18 -4.73 10.62 -2.18
C ALA A 18 -5.13 9.87 -3.46
N ASP A 19 -6.42 9.58 -3.64
CA ASP A 19 -6.95 8.93 -4.84
C ASP A 19 -6.65 9.75 -6.11
N ARG A 20 -6.83 11.07 -6.04
CA ARG A 20 -6.58 11.97 -7.16
C ARG A 20 -5.09 12.05 -7.50
N LEU A 21 -4.22 12.04 -6.50
CA LEU A 21 -2.77 11.95 -6.71
C LEU A 21 -2.38 10.62 -7.38
N GLY A 22 -3.06 9.52 -7.05
CA GLY A 22 -2.92 8.24 -7.73
C GLY A 22 -3.30 8.34 -9.22
N GLU A 23 -4.44 8.94 -9.55
CA GLU A 23 -4.83 9.13 -10.96
C GLU A 23 -3.81 9.98 -11.75
N LEU A 24 -3.29 11.04 -11.14
CA LEU A 24 -2.31 11.93 -11.78
C LEU A 24 -0.96 11.23 -12.03
N VAL A 25 -0.56 10.29 -11.16
CA VAL A 25 0.71 9.56 -11.30
C VAL A 25 0.73 8.69 -12.55
N ASP A 26 -0.42 8.11 -12.89
CA ASP A 26 -0.59 7.20 -14.03
C ASP A 26 -0.76 7.96 -15.35
N GLN A 27 -1.35 9.16 -15.29
CA GLN A 27 -1.59 10.00 -16.46
C GLN A 27 -0.30 10.67 -16.97
N GLU A 28 0.53 11.20 -16.07
CA GLU A 28 1.65 12.04 -16.51
C GLU A 28 2.92 11.89 -15.64
N PRO A 29 3.97 11.21 -16.17
CA PRO A 29 5.24 11.05 -15.48
C PRO A 29 5.97 12.35 -15.14
N ALA A 30 5.68 13.43 -15.85
CA ALA A 30 6.26 14.74 -15.56
C ALA A 30 5.82 15.29 -14.19
N LEU A 31 4.69 14.82 -13.65
CA LEU A 31 4.14 15.25 -12.37
C LEU A 31 4.70 14.47 -11.16
N TRP A 32 5.46 13.40 -11.39
CA TRP A 32 5.91 12.50 -10.31
C TRP A 32 6.64 13.22 -9.18
N LYS A 33 7.44 14.25 -9.50
CA LYS A 33 8.13 15.04 -8.46
C LYS A 33 7.16 15.85 -7.61
N ASP A 34 6.17 16.47 -8.26
CA ASP A 34 5.17 17.30 -7.58
C ASP A 34 4.27 16.43 -6.69
N ILE A 35 3.85 15.27 -7.20
CA ILE A 35 3.07 14.26 -6.46
C ILE A 35 3.86 13.71 -5.27
N PHE A 36 5.14 13.36 -5.46
CA PHE A 36 5.98 12.80 -4.39
C PHE A 36 6.15 13.76 -3.20
N LEU A 37 6.26 15.06 -3.49
CA LEU A 37 6.45 16.11 -2.49
C LEU A 37 5.13 16.65 -1.93
N ASN A 38 3.98 16.23 -2.45
CA ASN A 38 2.68 16.63 -1.92
C ASN A 38 2.48 16.03 -0.51
N PRO A 39 2.07 16.81 0.50
CA PRO A 39 1.86 16.30 1.87
C PRO A 39 0.78 15.21 1.95
N SER A 40 -0.26 15.28 1.11
CA SER A 40 -1.37 14.34 1.07
C SER A 40 -1.08 13.08 0.23
N CYS A 41 0.11 12.98 -0.35
CA CYS A 41 0.56 11.79 -1.04
C CYS A 41 0.71 10.63 -0.04
N PRO A 42 0.05 9.47 -0.26
CA PRO A 42 0.17 8.33 0.64
C PRO A 42 1.52 7.62 0.47
N GLU A 43 1.95 6.86 1.48
CA GLU A 43 3.30 6.27 1.53
C GLU A 43 3.53 5.18 0.47
N ASP A 44 2.51 4.41 0.15
CA ASP A 44 2.48 3.43 -0.94
C ASP A 44 2.73 4.09 -2.30
N LEU A 45 2.07 5.23 -2.57
CA LEU A 45 2.26 6.00 -3.80
C LEU A 45 3.66 6.61 -3.86
N ARG A 46 4.19 7.13 -2.74
CA ARG A 46 5.58 7.58 -2.68
C ARG A 46 6.56 6.45 -2.98
N SER A 47 6.30 5.26 -2.46
CA SER A 47 7.11 4.07 -2.70
C SER A 47 7.07 3.63 -4.17
N TYR A 48 5.88 3.68 -4.77
CA TYR A 48 5.69 3.42 -6.20
C TYR A 48 6.53 4.39 -7.06
N VAL A 49 6.42 5.71 -6.82
CA VAL A 49 7.20 6.71 -7.56
C VAL A 49 8.70 6.46 -7.40
N LEU A 50 9.17 6.16 -6.19
CA LEU A 50 10.58 5.87 -5.94
C LEU A 50 11.08 4.63 -6.69
N SER A 51 10.28 3.57 -6.79
CA SER A 51 10.66 2.34 -7.51
C SER A 51 10.87 2.55 -9.01
N ARG A 52 10.30 3.62 -9.58
CA ARG A 52 10.46 3.98 -11.00
C ARG A 52 11.66 4.87 -11.27
N LEU A 53 12.32 5.39 -10.23
CA LEU A 53 13.46 6.30 -10.32
C LEU A 53 14.79 5.59 -10.08
N GLY A 54 15.86 6.12 -10.67
CA GLY A 54 17.23 5.69 -10.36
C GLY A 54 17.64 6.07 -8.93
N GLU A 55 18.60 5.33 -8.35
CA GLU A 55 19.05 5.52 -6.96
C GLU A 55 19.53 6.94 -6.63
N ALA A 56 20.11 7.64 -7.61
CA ALA A 56 20.54 9.03 -7.44
C ALA A 56 19.35 9.96 -7.22
N ASP A 57 18.28 9.81 -8.00
CA ASP A 57 17.07 10.61 -7.88
C ASP A 57 16.27 10.25 -6.63
N GLN A 58 16.17 8.95 -6.30
CA GLN A 58 15.57 8.50 -5.04
C GLN A 58 16.22 9.17 -3.83
N ARG A 59 17.56 9.19 -3.77
CA ARG A 59 18.28 9.85 -2.66
C ARG A 59 18.02 11.36 -2.62
N ARG A 60 18.05 12.03 -3.77
CA ARG A 60 17.80 13.48 -3.87
C ARG A 60 16.39 13.84 -3.43
N TRP A 61 15.38 13.11 -3.90
CA TRP A 61 13.98 13.42 -3.62
C TRP A 61 13.62 13.09 -2.17
N LYS A 62 14.13 11.98 -1.62
CA LYS A 62 13.99 11.65 -0.19
C LYS A 62 14.61 12.72 0.71
N ALA A 63 15.80 13.22 0.36
CA ALA A 63 16.44 14.31 1.08
C ALA A 63 15.61 15.61 1.03
N GLU A 64 15.04 15.94 -0.14
CA GLU A 64 14.15 17.11 -0.29
C GLU A 64 12.87 16.97 0.55
N LEU A 65 12.24 15.79 0.56
CA LEU A 65 11.07 15.51 1.38
C LEU A 65 11.40 15.62 2.87
N ALA A 66 12.51 15.03 3.31
CA ALA A 66 12.96 15.08 4.70
C ALA A 66 13.25 16.51 5.17
N GLU A 67 13.78 17.37 4.31
CA GLU A 67 13.99 18.78 4.64
C GLU A 67 12.66 19.55 4.72
N ARG A 68 11.68 19.25 3.85
CA ARG A 68 10.34 19.87 3.89
C ARG A 68 9.52 19.46 5.10
N THR A 69 9.64 18.22 5.53
CA THR A 69 8.93 17.67 6.70
C THR A 69 9.69 17.86 8.00
N ARG A 70 10.90 18.44 7.93
CA ARG A 70 11.72 18.73 9.10
C ARG A 70 10.94 19.62 10.09
N PRO A 71 10.77 19.19 11.34
CA PRO A 71 10.18 20.03 12.36
C PRO A 71 11.00 21.32 12.50
N ARG A 72 10.37 22.48 12.31
CA ARG A 72 11.01 23.73 12.70
C ARG A 72 11.07 23.75 14.21
N ASN A 73 12.28 23.83 14.78
CA ASN A 73 12.44 24.13 16.19
C ASN A 73 11.65 25.41 16.49
N PRO A 74 10.79 25.43 17.52
CA PRO A 74 10.17 26.68 17.92
C PRO A 74 11.28 27.69 18.25
N PRO A 75 11.14 28.97 17.89
CA PRO A 75 11.99 29.99 18.46
C PRO A 75 11.95 29.83 19.98
N ARG A 76 13.13 29.86 20.60
CA ARG A 76 13.30 29.81 22.06
C ARG A 76 12.22 30.71 22.69
N PRO A 77 11.39 30.23 23.62
CA PRO A 77 10.38 31.08 24.24
C PRO A 77 11.09 32.31 24.82
N ALA A 78 10.65 33.50 24.40
CA ALA A 78 10.98 34.71 25.13
C ALA A 78 10.53 34.52 26.58
N ALA A 79 11.34 34.98 27.52
CA ALA A 79 11.05 34.90 28.94
C ALA A 79 9.61 35.39 29.23
N PRO A 80 8.88 34.76 30.15
CA PRO A 80 7.50 35.15 30.43
C PRO A 80 7.45 36.57 31.00
N ASP A 81 6.70 37.44 30.34
CA ASP A 81 6.28 38.72 30.91
C ASP A 81 5.37 38.48 32.12
N PRO A 82 5.40 39.37 33.14
CA PRO A 82 4.60 39.21 34.35
C PRO A 82 3.10 39.30 34.07
N ALA A 83 2.34 38.42 34.72
CA ALA A 83 0.91 38.22 34.55
C ALA A 83 0.06 39.49 34.78
N PRO A 84 -1.02 39.71 34.01
CA PRO A 84 -2.00 40.76 34.30
C PRO A 84 -2.99 40.32 35.39
N THR A 85 -3.24 41.23 36.33
CA THR A 85 -4.18 41.15 37.43
C THR A 85 -5.63 41.01 36.95
N MET A 86 -6.39 40.14 37.62
CA MET A 86 -7.82 39.92 37.35
C MET A 86 -8.69 41.15 37.61
N THR A 87 -9.67 41.38 36.73
CA THR A 87 -10.89 42.12 37.03
C THR A 87 -12.08 41.50 36.29
N ALA A 88 -13.10 41.12 37.05
CA ALA A 88 -14.38 40.64 36.54
C ALA A 88 -15.32 41.81 36.18
N PRO A 89 -16.31 41.58 35.30
CA PRO A 89 -17.68 41.94 35.70
C PRO A 89 -18.78 40.96 35.23
N THR A 90 -19.61 40.58 36.19
CA THR A 90 -21.09 40.60 36.27
C THR A 90 -21.97 40.63 35.00
N VAL A 91 -22.76 39.55 34.85
CA VAL A 91 -24.21 39.40 34.54
C VAL A 91 -24.82 40.06 33.29
N ALA A 92 -25.48 39.25 32.45
CA ALA A 92 -26.92 39.36 32.14
C ALA A 92 -27.43 38.28 31.17
N VAL A 93 -28.54 37.63 31.54
CA VAL A 93 -29.39 36.77 30.70
C VAL A 93 -30.57 37.60 30.19
N PRO A 94 -31.07 37.34 28.97
CA PRO A 94 -32.52 37.25 28.82
C PRO A 94 -33.01 36.05 28.00
N ARG A 95 -34.23 35.65 28.35
CA ARG A 95 -35.09 34.59 27.78
C ARG A 95 -35.89 35.08 26.56
N GLY A 96 -36.26 34.15 25.68
CA GLY A 96 -37.47 34.19 24.84
C GLY A 96 -37.29 33.44 23.52
N SER A 97 -37.73 32.17 23.37
CA SER A 97 -39.05 31.71 22.84
C SER A 97 -39.37 32.29 21.44
N VAL A 98 -39.63 31.51 20.37
CA VAL A 98 -40.86 30.73 20.10
C VAL A 98 -40.72 29.93 18.78
N LEU A 99 -41.08 28.64 18.81
CA LEU A 99 -41.82 27.80 17.82
C LEU A 99 -41.44 27.81 16.32
N ARG A 100 -41.19 26.62 15.72
CA ARG A 100 -42.19 25.81 14.96
C ARG A 100 -41.51 24.82 13.98
N GLU A 101 -42.00 23.58 14.00
CA GLU A 101 -41.71 22.46 13.07
C GLU A 101 -43.07 21.85 12.61
N PRO A 102 -43.21 20.90 11.66
CA PRO A 102 -42.75 20.70 10.25
C PRO A 102 -44.01 20.73 9.29
N PRO A 103 -44.19 20.04 8.10
CA PRO A 103 -43.89 18.63 7.72
C PRO A 103 -43.35 18.34 6.28
N ARG A 104 -43.00 17.06 6.11
CA ARG A 104 -42.68 16.23 4.91
C ARG A 104 -43.69 16.39 3.75
N ARG A 105 -43.38 16.13 2.48
CA ARG A 105 -43.41 14.79 1.80
C ARG A 105 -43.21 14.89 0.24
N PRO A 106 -43.09 13.74 -0.48
CA PRO A 106 -42.41 13.56 -1.79
C PRO A 106 -43.36 13.36 -2.99
N VAL A 107 -42.87 13.43 -4.24
CA VAL A 107 -43.42 12.86 -5.50
C VAL A 107 -42.26 12.86 -6.54
N ALA A 108 -41.69 11.77 -7.06
CA ALA A 108 -42.16 10.68 -7.95
C ALA A 108 -42.46 11.09 -9.41
N GLY A 109 -41.86 10.37 -10.36
CA GLY A 109 -42.18 10.38 -11.81
C GLY A 109 -41.10 11.09 -12.65
N ALA A 110 -40.61 10.55 -13.78
CA ALA A 110 -41.20 9.58 -14.68
C ALA A 110 -40.14 8.78 -15.46
N GLN A 111 -40.47 7.53 -15.74
CA GLN A 111 -39.83 6.64 -16.70
C GLN A 111 -39.97 7.16 -18.14
N ARG A 112 -39.02 6.81 -19.02
CA ARG A 112 -39.29 6.02 -20.25
C ARG A 112 -38.01 5.46 -20.90
N ARG A 113 -38.07 4.15 -21.17
CA ARG A 113 -37.30 3.25 -22.07
C ARG A 113 -37.50 3.63 -23.57
N PRO A 114 -37.09 2.83 -24.58
CA PRO A 114 -35.83 2.09 -24.88
C PRO A 114 -35.39 2.20 -26.38
N SER A 115 -34.20 1.71 -26.75
CA SER A 115 -33.85 1.09 -28.07
C SER A 115 -32.33 0.78 -28.05
N ARG A 116 -31.81 -0.45 -28.19
CA ARG A 116 -31.90 -1.53 -29.21
C ARG A 116 -31.20 -1.20 -30.54
N THR A 117 -29.91 -1.56 -30.65
CA THR A 117 -29.30 -2.23 -31.84
C THR A 117 -27.87 -2.71 -31.55
N GLY A 118 -27.57 -3.98 -31.88
CA GLY A 118 -26.21 -4.53 -31.92
C GLY A 118 -25.52 -4.30 -33.27
N PRO A 119 -24.72 -5.26 -33.79
CA PRO A 119 -23.29 -5.43 -33.52
C PRO A 119 -22.45 -5.44 -34.81
N THR A 120 -21.22 -4.89 -34.85
CA THR A 120 -20.17 -5.28 -35.83
C THR A 120 -18.86 -4.49 -35.62
N VAL A 121 -17.92 -4.98 -34.81
CA VAL A 121 -16.47 -4.71 -35.02
C VAL A 121 -15.65 -5.89 -34.45
N PHE A 122 -15.88 -7.11 -34.93
CA PHE A 122 -15.10 -8.29 -34.51
C PHE A 122 -14.37 -9.00 -35.67
N LYS A 123 -14.17 -8.31 -36.81
CA LYS A 123 -13.47 -8.91 -37.97
C LYS A 123 -12.26 -8.13 -38.51
N ALA A 124 -11.97 -6.92 -38.01
CA ALA A 124 -10.80 -6.15 -38.46
C ALA A 124 -9.52 -6.46 -37.67
N VAL A 125 -9.62 -6.85 -36.39
CA VAL A 125 -8.46 -7.05 -35.50
C VAL A 125 -7.72 -8.37 -35.79
N ALA A 126 -8.41 -9.41 -36.25
CA ALA A 126 -7.81 -10.71 -36.54
C ALA A 126 -6.89 -10.72 -37.78
N ILE A 127 -7.20 -9.90 -38.80
CA ILE A 127 -6.43 -9.83 -40.05
C ILE A 127 -5.09 -9.12 -39.82
N VAL A 128 -5.06 -8.08 -38.99
CA VAL A 128 -3.84 -7.34 -38.66
C VAL A 128 -2.88 -8.19 -37.82
N PHE A 129 -3.40 -9.01 -36.91
CA PHE A 129 -2.59 -9.92 -36.10
C PHE A 129 -1.95 -11.04 -36.95
N ALA A 130 -2.68 -11.59 -37.93
CA ALA A 130 -2.15 -12.60 -38.84
C ALA A 130 -1.01 -12.07 -39.72
N VAL A 131 -1.11 -10.83 -40.23
CA VAL A 131 -0.05 -10.20 -41.02
C VAL A 131 1.19 -9.89 -40.18
N LEU A 132 1.01 -9.44 -38.94
CA LEU A 132 2.13 -9.18 -38.01
C LEU A 132 2.86 -10.46 -37.59
N LEU A 133 2.14 -11.57 -37.39
CA LEU A 133 2.74 -12.88 -37.07
C LEU A 133 3.51 -13.46 -38.25
N LEU A 134 3.01 -13.28 -39.48
CA LEU A 134 3.73 -13.69 -40.70
C LEU A 134 5.00 -12.86 -40.92
N TRP A 135 4.97 -11.56 -40.63
CA TRP A 135 6.16 -10.71 -40.76
C TRP A 135 7.25 -11.03 -39.72
N ARG A 136 6.84 -11.53 -38.54
CA ARG A 136 7.76 -11.97 -37.48
C ARG A 136 8.46 -13.30 -37.77
N CYS A 137 7.96 -14.11 -38.70
CA CYS A 137 8.65 -15.33 -39.14
C CYS A 137 9.74 -15.06 -40.18
N ALA A 138 9.66 -13.97 -40.95
CA ALA A 138 10.64 -13.64 -41.98
C ALA A 138 11.91 -12.96 -41.44
N ALA A 139 11.89 -12.39 -40.22
CA ALA A 139 13.04 -11.69 -39.64
C ALA A 139 13.98 -12.60 -38.81
N ALA A 140 13.64 -13.88 -38.62
CA ALA A 140 14.43 -14.82 -37.83
C ALA A 140 15.36 -15.73 -38.67
N VAL A 141 15.34 -15.60 -40.01
CA VAL A 141 16.19 -16.38 -40.92
C VAL A 141 16.99 -15.41 -41.76
N MET A 142 18.12 -14.96 -41.22
CA MET A 142 19.34 -14.50 -41.93
C MET A 142 20.24 -13.74 -40.95
N LYS A 143 21.11 -14.45 -40.25
CA LYS A 143 22.48 -13.96 -40.02
C LYS A 143 23.43 -15.13 -39.79
N ASP A 144 24.25 -15.37 -40.81
CA ASP A 144 25.28 -16.40 -40.91
C ASP A 144 26.42 -16.26 -39.90
N ASP A 145 27.04 -17.42 -39.63
CA ASP A 145 28.30 -17.67 -38.95
C ASP A 145 29.46 -16.80 -39.43
N THR A 146 30.27 -16.26 -38.50
CA THR A 146 31.74 -16.38 -38.57
C THR A 146 32.43 -15.97 -37.26
N GLY A 147 33.15 -16.94 -36.66
CA GLY A 147 34.43 -16.81 -35.95
C GLY A 147 34.60 -15.76 -34.84
N HIS A 148 34.95 -16.19 -33.63
CA HIS A 148 36.35 -16.39 -33.24
C HIS A 148 36.44 -16.95 -31.81
N ARG A 149 37.24 -18.00 -31.66
CA ARG A 149 37.52 -18.69 -30.40
C ARG A 149 38.55 -17.88 -29.62
N SER A 150 38.11 -16.95 -28.79
CA SER A 150 38.96 -16.32 -27.77
C SER A 150 38.53 -16.80 -26.39
N ARG A 151 39.38 -17.62 -25.79
CA ARG A 151 39.28 -18.11 -24.42
C ARG A 151 39.56 -16.93 -23.47
N SER A 152 38.57 -16.08 -23.28
CA SER A 152 38.59 -15.05 -22.25
C SER A 152 38.19 -15.70 -20.94
N VAL A 153 39.14 -15.86 -20.04
CA VAL A 153 38.88 -16.21 -18.64
C VAL A 153 38.23 -14.99 -18.00
N SER A 154 36.92 -14.87 -18.17
CA SER A 154 36.14 -13.87 -17.44
C SER A 154 35.97 -14.39 -16.02
N SER A 155 36.78 -13.88 -15.10
CA SER A 155 36.48 -13.91 -13.68
C SER A 155 35.16 -13.19 -13.45
N VAL A 156 34.08 -13.96 -13.40
CA VAL A 156 32.78 -13.49 -12.90
C VAL A 156 32.97 -13.12 -11.44
N SER A 157 33.21 -11.82 -11.22
CA SER A 157 33.03 -11.20 -9.91
C SER A 157 31.54 -11.25 -9.59
N ALA A 158 31.09 -12.37 -9.04
CA ALA A 158 29.74 -12.51 -8.53
C ALA A 158 29.54 -11.48 -7.42
N SER A 159 28.69 -10.48 -7.68
CA SER A 159 28.17 -9.63 -6.62
C SER A 159 27.44 -10.55 -5.62
N PRO A 160 27.66 -10.43 -4.30
CA PRO A 160 26.99 -11.30 -3.34
C PRO A 160 25.49 -11.06 -3.45
N THR A 161 24.76 -12.09 -3.91
CA THR A 161 23.31 -12.09 -3.82
C THR A 161 22.90 -12.03 -2.35
N PRO A 162 21.91 -11.21 -1.97
CA PRO A 162 21.41 -11.18 -0.60
C PRO A 162 21.05 -12.61 -0.15
N VAL A 163 21.58 -13.03 0.99
CA VAL A 163 21.33 -14.37 1.55
C VAL A 163 20.16 -14.25 2.53
N LYS A 164 19.18 -15.14 2.40
CA LYS A 164 18.07 -15.26 3.36
C LYS A 164 18.62 -15.76 4.69
N VAL A 165 18.39 -15.00 5.76
CA VAL A 165 18.79 -15.36 7.14
C VAL A 165 17.83 -16.36 7.78
N SER A 166 16.57 -16.36 7.34
CA SER A 166 15.52 -17.29 7.79
C SER A 166 14.69 -17.77 6.60
N PRO A 167 15.19 -18.72 5.79
CA PRO A 167 14.50 -19.18 4.60
C PRO A 167 13.18 -19.89 4.94
N ALA A 168 12.22 -19.81 4.02
CA ALA A 168 10.98 -20.58 4.10
C ALA A 168 11.24 -22.10 4.20
N PRO A 169 10.38 -22.88 4.87
CA PRO A 169 10.45 -24.33 4.86
C PRO A 169 10.42 -24.91 3.44
N ALA A 170 11.15 -26.01 3.23
CA ALA A 170 11.11 -26.71 1.96
C ALA A 170 9.69 -27.20 1.65
N GLY A 171 9.23 -26.97 0.43
CA GLY A 171 7.87 -27.34 0.01
C GLY A 171 6.78 -26.33 0.41
N ALA A 172 7.15 -25.13 0.86
CA ALA A 172 6.18 -24.05 1.04
C ALA A 172 5.43 -23.77 -0.27
N GLY A 173 4.11 -23.65 -0.18
CA GLY A 173 3.25 -23.26 -1.30
C GLY A 173 3.44 -21.81 -1.71
N SER A 174 2.69 -21.39 -2.73
CA SER A 174 2.71 -20.01 -3.24
C SER A 174 1.29 -19.45 -3.29
N ALA A 175 0.84 -18.93 -2.15
CA ALA A 175 -0.43 -18.22 -2.01
C ALA A 175 -0.20 -16.83 -1.43
N THR A 176 -0.81 -15.82 -2.07
CA THR A 176 -0.74 -14.41 -1.67
C THR A 176 -1.74 -14.08 -0.57
N LEU A 177 -2.93 -14.66 -0.62
CA LEU A 177 -3.96 -14.49 0.40
C LEU A 177 -4.17 -15.85 1.06
N ILE A 178 -3.91 -15.95 2.35
CA ILE A 178 -4.03 -17.18 3.12
C ILE A 178 -4.93 -17.00 4.32
N GLU A 179 -5.45 -18.12 4.81
CA GLU A 179 -6.28 -18.15 6.00
C GLU A 179 -5.90 -19.34 6.89
N ALA A 180 -5.97 -19.15 8.20
CA ALA A 180 -5.85 -20.27 9.13
C ALA A 180 -7.08 -21.19 9.02
N PRO A 181 -6.96 -22.50 9.32
CA PRO A 181 -8.09 -23.44 9.27
C PRO A 181 -9.25 -23.08 10.22
N SER A 182 -8.97 -22.28 11.26
CA SER A 182 -9.99 -21.74 12.17
C SER A 182 -10.80 -20.58 11.60
N HIS A 183 -10.42 -20.05 10.44
CA HIS A 183 -11.01 -18.86 9.81
C HIS A 183 -10.95 -17.57 10.65
N ASN A 184 -10.18 -17.58 11.75
CA ASN A 184 -10.05 -16.42 12.62
C ASN A 184 -8.89 -15.50 12.24
N ILE A 185 -7.94 -15.98 11.44
CA ILE A 185 -6.75 -15.26 11.02
C ILE A 185 -6.65 -15.33 9.49
N SER A 186 -6.61 -14.16 8.84
CA SER A 186 -6.36 -14.04 7.41
C SER A 186 -5.11 -13.19 7.18
N CYS A 187 -4.25 -13.59 6.25
CA CYS A 187 -3.01 -12.90 5.95
C CYS A 187 -2.84 -12.65 4.45
N ARG A 188 -2.19 -11.55 4.11
CA ARG A 188 -1.79 -11.19 2.75
C ARG A 188 -0.28 -11.05 2.69
N LEU A 189 0.36 -11.89 1.88
CA LEU A 189 1.78 -11.81 1.54
C LEU A 189 1.92 -11.00 0.26
N SER A 190 2.29 -9.73 0.39
CA SER A 190 2.58 -8.85 -0.75
C SER A 190 4.08 -8.92 -1.11
N GLY A 191 4.49 -8.20 -2.16
CA GLY A 191 5.91 -8.03 -2.48
C GLY A 191 6.63 -7.05 -1.56
N SER A 192 5.91 -6.35 -0.67
CA SER A 192 6.48 -5.34 0.22
C SER A 192 6.34 -5.67 1.69
N ASP A 193 5.37 -6.49 2.07
CA ASP A 193 5.10 -6.87 3.46
C ASP A 193 4.30 -8.17 3.54
N VAL A 194 4.17 -8.68 4.76
CA VAL A 194 3.04 -9.53 5.13
C VAL A 194 2.20 -8.80 6.14
N THR A 195 0.88 -8.78 5.93
CA THR A 195 -0.08 -8.29 6.93
C THR A 195 -1.02 -9.43 7.31
N CYS A 196 -1.23 -9.65 8.60
CA CYS A 196 -2.22 -10.58 9.14
C CYS A 196 -3.24 -9.83 9.98
N SER A 197 -4.49 -10.25 9.91
CA SER A 197 -5.58 -9.71 10.72
C SER A 197 -6.28 -10.83 11.47
N ILE A 198 -6.61 -10.57 12.72
CA ILE A 198 -7.33 -11.50 13.61
C ILE A 198 -8.62 -10.85 14.10
N HIS A 199 -9.70 -11.62 14.10
CA HIS A 199 -11.00 -11.17 14.61
C HIS A 199 -11.10 -11.42 16.12
N GLU A 200 -11.36 -12.66 16.52
CA GLU A 200 -11.51 -13.05 17.92
C GLU A 200 -10.14 -13.13 18.62
N ARG A 201 -9.99 -12.46 19.76
CA ARG A 201 -8.74 -12.36 20.52
C ARG A 201 -8.99 -11.99 21.98
N TYR A 202 -7.97 -12.21 22.82
CA TYR A 202 -8.01 -11.96 24.27
C TYR A 202 -6.80 -11.13 24.76
N TYR A 203 -6.41 -10.11 23.99
CA TYR A 203 -5.16 -9.38 24.25
C TYR A 203 -5.28 -8.43 25.43
N ALA A 204 -6.42 -7.77 25.56
CA ALA A 204 -6.69 -6.92 26.72
C ALA A 204 -6.62 -7.71 28.03
N GLU A 205 -7.16 -8.94 28.10
CA GLU A 205 -7.08 -9.77 29.31
C GLU A 205 -5.68 -10.30 29.58
N SER A 206 -4.85 -10.48 28.54
CA SER A 206 -3.45 -10.89 28.69
C SER A 206 -2.49 -9.72 28.94
N GLY A 207 -3.00 -8.48 29.05
CA GLY A 207 -2.20 -7.28 29.30
C GLY A 207 -1.38 -6.82 28.09
N GLN A 208 -1.68 -7.33 26.90
CA GLN A 208 -1.07 -6.88 25.66
C GLN A 208 -1.81 -5.66 25.08
N GLN A 209 -1.12 -4.88 24.24
CA GLN A 209 -1.78 -3.82 23.49
C GLN A 209 -2.85 -4.45 22.58
N ASP A 210 -4.07 -3.93 22.69
CA ASP A 210 -5.24 -4.38 21.95
C ASP A 210 -5.96 -3.19 21.28
N CYS A 211 -6.77 -3.51 20.28
CA CYS A 211 -7.66 -2.60 19.57
C CYS A 211 -9.07 -2.71 20.13
N SER A 212 -9.78 -1.59 20.25
CA SER A 212 -11.23 -1.60 20.50
C SER A 212 -12.04 -1.94 19.23
N ASP A 213 -11.39 -1.91 18.06
CA ASP A 213 -11.99 -2.25 16.77
C ASP A 213 -12.24 -3.76 16.63
N GLU A 214 -13.06 -4.14 15.64
CA GLU A 214 -13.41 -5.53 15.38
C GLU A 214 -12.18 -6.41 15.06
N TYR A 215 -11.18 -5.87 14.35
CA TYR A 215 -9.96 -6.60 13.99
C TYR A 215 -8.71 -5.97 14.60
N PHE A 216 -7.76 -6.83 14.96
CA PHE A 216 -6.37 -6.45 15.23
C PHE A 216 -5.50 -6.93 14.08
N SER A 217 -4.52 -6.11 13.69
CA SER A 217 -3.63 -6.42 12.58
C SER A 217 -2.18 -6.25 12.97
N ILE A 218 -1.33 -7.07 12.36
CA ILE A 218 0.11 -7.01 12.51
C ILE A 218 0.76 -7.20 11.15
N SER A 219 1.75 -6.38 10.83
CA SER A 219 2.49 -6.47 9.59
C SER A 219 3.98 -6.61 9.81
N VAL A 220 4.69 -7.13 8.80
CA VAL A 220 6.15 -7.16 8.78
C VAL A 220 6.67 -6.79 7.39
N TYR A 221 7.53 -5.76 7.36
CA TYR A 221 8.41 -5.47 6.23
C TYR A 221 9.86 -5.72 6.66
N LYS A 222 10.51 -4.73 7.27
CA LYS A 222 11.84 -4.87 7.92
C LYS A 222 11.74 -5.04 9.43
N SER A 223 10.67 -4.53 10.01
CA SER A 223 10.28 -4.65 11.40
C SER A 223 8.77 -4.88 11.45
N THR A 224 8.30 -5.30 12.62
CA THR A 224 6.87 -5.51 12.85
C THR A 224 6.15 -4.21 13.21
N GLU A 225 4.93 -4.05 12.73
CA GLU A 225 4.05 -2.93 13.09
C GLU A 225 2.66 -3.45 13.50
N LEU A 226 2.06 -2.80 14.50
CA LEU A 226 0.72 -3.12 14.99
C LEU A 226 -0.28 -2.10 14.46
N ALA A 227 -1.45 -2.58 14.03
CA ALA A 227 -2.52 -1.74 13.51
C ALA A 227 -3.90 -2.22 14.00
N CYS A 228 -4.87 -1.31 13.99
CA CYS A 228 -6.26 -1.60 14.34
C CYS A 228 -7.17 -1.48 13.11
N GLY A 229 -8.15 -2.38 12.99
CA GLY A 229 -9.26 -2.23 12.04
C GLY A 229 -8.90 -2.41 10.55
N GLN A 230 -7.86 -3.16 10.22
CA GLN A 230 -7.51 -3.50 8.83
C GLN A 230 -7.99 -4.92 8.48
N PRO A 231 -9.28 -5.15 8.14
CA PRO A 231 -9.72 -6.48 7.78
C PRO A 231 -9.05 -6.94 6.47
N ILE A 232 -8.61 -8.19 6.46
CA ILE A 232 -8.17 -8.86 5.24
C ILE A 232 -9.31 -9.80 4.81
N SER A 233 -9.64 -9.79 3.52
CA SER A 233 -10.71 -10.64 2.97
C SER A 233 -10.53 -12.11 3.36
N SER A 234 -11.60 -12.74 3.85
CA SER A 234 -11.64 -14.15 4.27
C SER A 234 -11.82 -15.14 3.10
N SER A 235 -11.29 -14.77 1.92
CA SER A 235 -11.41 -15.55 0.68
C SER A 235 -10.06 -16.08 0.21
N GLY A 236 -9.14 -16.27 1.15
CA GLY A 236 -7.79 -16.79 0.90
C GLY A 236 -7.75 -18.31 0.77
N THR A 237 -6.59 -18.82 0.36
CA THR A 237 -6.29 -20.25 0.43
C THR A 237 -6.16 -20.64 1.90
N VAL A 238 -6.94 -21.62 2.36
CA VAL A 238 -6.73 -22.18 3.70
C VAL A 238 -5.39 -22.90 3.73
N LEU A 239 -4.55 -22.53 4.69
CA LEU A 239 -3.25 -23.14 4.93
C LEU A 239 -3.38 -24.10 6.11
N GLU A 240 -3.35 -25.41 5.85
CA GLU A 240 -3.56 -26.42 6.89
C GLU A 240 -2.50 -26.30 8.00
N TYR A 241 -2.83 -26.76 9.21
CA TYR A 241 -1.88 -26.71 10.31
C TYR A 241 -0.61 -27.52 9.98
N GLY A 242 0.55 -26.88 10.11
CA GLY A 242 1.86 -27.41 9.73
C GLY A 242 2.29 -27.03 8.32
N GLU A 243 1.40 -26.48 7.49
CA GLU A 243 1.75 -26.01 6.15
C GLU A 243 2.34 -24.60 6.16
N SER A 244 3.11 -24.30 5.11
CA SER A 244 3.73 -23.01 4.90
C SER A 244 3.48 -22.49 3.50
N THR A 245 3.42 -21.17 3.35
CA THR A 245 3.44 -20.47 2.06
C THR A 245 4.60 -19.49 2.06
N ALA A 246 5.17 -19.20 0.90
CA ALA A 246 6.21 -18.20 0.77
C ALA A 246 6.16 -17.49 -0.59
N ASN A 247 6.70 -16.28 -0.60
CA ASN A 247 7.14 -15.60 -1.81
C ASN A 247 8.68 -15.39 -1.74
N ASP A 248 9.20 -14.48 -2.56
CA ASP A 248 10.64 -14.23 -2.61
C ASP A 248 11.19 -13.66 -1.30
N ASP A 249 10.41 -12.84 -0.59
CA ASP A 249 10.88 -12.05 0.56
C ASP A 249 10.32 -12.53 1.89
N PHE A 250 9.13 -13.11 1.89
CA PHE A 250 8.37 -13.44 3.09
C PHE A 250 7.86 -14.87 3.09
N ALA A 251 7.61 -15.38 4.28
CA ALA A 251 6.99 -16.68 4.48
C ALA A 251 6.02 -16.64 5.66
N CYS A 252 5.02 -17.52 5.59
CA CYS A 252 4.09 -17.75 6.68
C CYS A 252 3.89 -19.25 6.91
N THR A 253 3.70 -19.63 8.17
CA THR A 253 3.39 -20.98 8.61
C THR A 253 2.15 -20.96 9.50
N SER A 254 1.20 -21.83 9.18
CA SER A 254 0.01 -22.06 9.99
C SER A 254 0.31 -23.11 11.04
N ALA A 255 0.02 -22.83 12.31
CA ALA A 255 0.17 -23.79 13.42
C ALA A 255 -1.07 -23.75 14.31
N THR A 256 -1.26 -24.81 15.10
CA THR A 256 -2.40 -24.93 16.02
C THR A 256 -2.39 -23.88 17.12
N ASP A 257 -1.24 -23.27 17.37
CA ASP A 257 -1.01 -22.24 18.38
C ASP A 257 -0.83 -20.84 17.77
N GLY A 258 -1.07 -20.66 16.47
CA GLY A 258 -1.06 -19.36 15.80
C GLY A 258 -0.52 -19.38 14.38
N MET A 259 -0.67 -18.25 13.69
CA MET A 259 -0.04 -17.99 12.40
C MET A 259 1.29 -17.27 12.63
N THR A 260 2.36 -17.75 12.01
CA THR A 260 3.69 -17.15 12.09
C THR A 260 4.11 -16.62 10.73
N CYS A 261 4.47 -15.35 10.63
CA CYS A 261 4.92 -14.73 9.37
C CYS A 261 6.20 -13.92 9.58
N TRP A 262 7.12 -13.97 8.63
CA TRP A 262 8.43 -13.34 8.76
C TRP A 262 9.02 -12.92 7.41
N ASN A 263 9.98 -11.99 7.48
CA ASN A 263 10.86 -11.63 6.38
C ASN A 263 12.06 -12.57 6.34
N GLN A 264 12.26 -13.25 5.21
CA GLN A 264 13.30 -14.25 5.03
C GLN A 264 14.73 -13.66 5.03
N TYR A 265 14.89 -12.37 4.74
CA TYR A 265 16.18 -11.66 4.70
C TYR A 265 16.53 -10.95 6.00
N THR A 266 15.56 -10.37 6.70
CA THR A 266 15.84 -9.69 7.99
C THR A 266 15.69 -10.63 9.18
N GLY A 267 14.93 -11.72 9.05
CA GLY A 267 14.57 -12.61 10.15
C GLY A 267 13.46 -12.07 11.05
N SER A 268 13.14 -10.78 10.93
CA SER A 268 12.08 -10.13 11.68
C SER A 268 10.74 -10.76 11.34
N GLY A 269 9.87 -10.90 12.33
CA GLY A 269 8.60 -11.56 12.13
C GLY A 269 7.71 -11.47 13.36
N PHE A 270 6.55 -12.09 13.22
CA PHE A 270 5.60 -12.18 14.29
C PHE A 270 4.88 -13.52 14.30
N LYS A 271 4.31 -13.83 15.46
CA LYS A 271 3.30 -14.86 15.64
C LYS A 271 2.04 -14.21 16.20
N ILE A 272 0.90 -14.57 15.63
CA ILE A 272 -0.41 -14.06 16.03
C ILE A 272 -1.38 -15.22 16.29
N ALA A 273 -2.08 -15.17 17.42
CA ALA A 273 -3.02 -16.18 17.87
C ALA A 273 -4.10 -15.54 18.74
N ARG A 274 -5.19 -16.25 19.03
CA ARG A 274 -6.27 -15.75 19.91
C ARG A 274 -5.77 -15.33 21.30
N ALA A 275 -4.84 -16.10 21.86
CA ALA A 275 -4.33 -15.92 23.21
C ALA A 275 -3.29 -14.79 23.33
N GLY A 276 -2.67 -14.39 22.22
CA GLY A 276 -1.62 -13.38 22.22
C GLY A 276 -0.84 -13.31 20.91
N TYR A 277 0.06 -12.34 20.84
CA TYR A 277 1.03 -12.20 19.76
C TYR A 277 2.44 -11.97 20.30
N SER A 278 3.44 -12.23 19.47
CA SER A 278 4.84 -11.94 19.76
C SER A 278 5.54 -11.45 18.50
N THR A 279 6.53 -10.57 18.66
CA THR A 279 7.35 -10.04 17.57
C THR A 279 8.83 -10.26 17.84
N TRP A 280 9.63 -10.34 16.78
CA TRP A 280 11.08 -10.49 16.84
C TRP A 280 11.76 -9.88 15.62
#